data_AF-A0A832FSS3-F1
#
_entry.id   AF-A0A832FSS3-F1
#
_cell.length_a   1.000
_cell.length_b   1.000
_cell.length_c   1.000
_cell.angle_alpha   90.00
_cell.angle_beta   90.00
_cell.angle_gamma   90.00
#
_symmetry.space_group_name_H-M   'P 1'
#
loop_
_entity.id
_entity.type
_entity.pdbx_description
1 polymer ?
#
loop_
_entity_poly.entity_id
_entity_poly.type
_entity_poly.pdbx_seq_one_letter_code
_entity_poly.pdbx_strand_id
1 'polypeptide(L)'
;RARGMGARVVVVEADPIKALEAYYEGFEVTDMLKAASLGDVFITATGNINVIRREHLERMKDGAILANSGHFNVEISLKDLGELAVSRRRISDYVDEFTLRDGRRLYLLAEGRLVNLVAAEGHPSEVMDLSFGNQVLAVMLLHRRGGAMPRKVLKLPRSLDRRVARLKLMSLGVMIEKLTPEQVKYLSSWSI
;
A
#
# COMPACT_ATOMS: atom_id res chain seq x y z
N ARG A 1 -3.89 10.50 0.71
CA ARG A 1 -2.89 11.59 0.54
C ARG A 1 -3.15 12.43 -0.71
N ALA A 2 -3.20 11.84 -1.91
CA ALA A 2 -3.40 12.56 -3.18
C ALA A 2 -4.62 13.52 -3.16
N ARG A 3 -5.79 13.07 -2.68
CA ARG A 3 -6.97 13.93 -2.49
C ARG A 3 -6.70 15.15 -1.60
N GLY A 4 -5.93 14.96 -0.52
CA GLY A 4 -5.54 16.06 0.39
C GLY A 4 -4.58 17.08 -0.25
N MET A 5 -3.98 16.74 -1.40
CA MET A 5 -3.17 17.63 -2.23
C MET A 5 -3.96 18.19 -3.42
N GLY A 6 -5.28 17.97 -3.48
CA GLY A 6 -6.17 18.50 -4.52
C GLY A 6 -6.37 17.60 -5.75
N ALA A 7 -5.82 16.39 -5.77
CA ALA A 7 -6.02 15.49 -6.90
C ALA A 7 -7.44 14.88 -6.94
N ARG A 8 -8.00 14.73 -8.15
CA ARG A 8 -9.13 13.82 -8.40
C ARG A 8 -8.61 12.39 -8.39
N VAL A 9 -9.08 11.58 -7.44
CA VAL A 9 -8.61 10.20 -7.25
C VAL A 9 -9.63 9.22 -7.83
N VAL A 10 -9.14 8.31 -8.67
CA VAL A 10 -9.89 7.17 -9.21
C VAL A 10 -9.29 5.89 -8.62
N VAL A 11 -10.14 4.99 -8.17
CA VAL A 11 -9.77 3.69 -7.59
C VAL A 11 -10.17 2.58 -8.55
N VAL A 12 -9.28 1.60 -8.71
CA VAL A 12 -9.55 0.36 -9.46
C VAL A 12 -9.45 -0.79 -8.47
N GLU A 13 -10.52 -1.55 -8.30
CA GLU A 13 -10.54 -2.70 -7.40
C GLU A 13 -11.34 -3.89 -7.94
N ALA A 14 -10.85 -5.09 -7.68
CA ALA A 14 -11.49 -6.37 -7.93
C ALA A 14 -12.29 -6.88 -6.72
N ASP A 15 -11.91 -6.56 -5.47
CA ASP A 15 -12.72 -6.91 -4.30
C ASP A 15 -13.93 -5.96 -4.17
N PRO A 16 -15.18 -6.48 -4.22
CA PRO A 16 -16.36 -5.64 -4.16
C PRO A 16 -16.52 -4.91 -2.82
N ILE A 17 -16.01 -5.44 -1.71
CA ILE A 17 -16.07 -4.78 -0.40
C ILE A 17 -15.14 -3.56 -0.41
N LYS A 18 -13.92 -3.72 -0.93
CA LYS A 18 -12.95 -2.62 -1.03
C LYS A 18 -13.35 -1.57 -2.05
N ALA A 19 -13.93 -1.98 -3.18
CA ALA A 19 -14.55 -1.08 -4.14
C ALA A 19 -15.67 -0.25 -3.49
N LEU A 20 -16.56 -0.87 -2.72
CA LEU A 20 -17.66 -0.18 -2.06
C LEU A 20 -17.17 0.78 -0.95
N GLU A 21 -16.16 0.37 -0.16
CA GLU A 21 -15.50 1.24 0.82
C GLU A 21 -14.96 2.51 0.14
N ALA A 22 -14.22 2.37 -0.97
CA ALA A 22 -13.68 3.50 -1.72
C ALA A 22 -14.79 4.41 -2.29
N TYR A 23 -15.86 3.83 -2.80
CA TYR A 23 -17.02 4.58 -3.30
C TYR A 23 -17.67 5.42 -2.18
N TYR A 24 -17.88 4.84 -0.99
CA TYR A 24 -18.45 5.57 0.15
C TYR A 24 -17.50 6.61 0.75
N GLU A 25 -16.19 6.47 0.56
CA GLU A 25 -15.24 7.54 0.86
C GLU A 25 -15.28 8.69 -0.17
N GLY A 26 -16.08 8.57 -1.24
CA GLY A 26 -16.29 9.59 -2.26
C GLY A 26 -15.28 9.52 -3.42
N PHE A 27 -14.63 8.38 -3.62
CA PHE A 27 -13.77 8.17 -4.79
C PHE A 27 -14.58 7.65 -5.99
N GLU A 28 -14.15 8.01 -7.20
CA GLU A 28 -14.64 7.34 -8.40
C GLU A 28 -14.04 5.94 -8.47
N VAL A 29 -14.87 4.92 -8.66
CA VAL A 29 -14.44 3.53 -8.80
C VAL A 29 -14.74 3.05 -10.20
N THR A 30 -13.73 2.52 -10.90
CA THR A 30 -13.91 2.02 -12.26
C THR A 30 -12.86 0.96 -12.62
N ASP A 31 -12.91 0.42 -13.83
CA ASP A 31 -11.92 -0.54 -14.32
C ASP A 31 -10.63 0.15 -14.81
N MET A 32 -9.58 -0.65 -14.96
CA MET A 32 -8.27 -0.13 -15.37
C MET A 32 -8.26 0.39 -16.82
N LEU A 33 -9.10 -0.14 -17.71
CA LEU A 33 -9.18 0.30 -19.10
C LEU A 33 -9.70 1.74 -19.21
N LYS A 34 -10.75 2.06 -18.45
CA LYS A 34 -11.29 3.42 -18.36
C LYS A 34 -10.34 4.33 -17.60
N ALA A 35 -9.79 3.87 -16.47
CA ALA A 35 -8.84 4.66 -15.69
C ALA A 35 -7.58 5.05 -16.50
N ALA A 36 -7.08 4.14 -17.36
CA ALA A 36 -5.91 4.38 -18.19
C ALA A 36 -6.07 5.58 -19.15
N SER A 37 -7.27 5.81 -19.70
CA SER A 37 -7.53 6.96 -20.57
C SER A 37 -7.75 8.27 -19.81
N LEU A 38 -7.97 8.22 -18.50
CA LEU A 38 -8.28 9.38 -17.66
C LEU A 38 -7.11 9.86 -16.82
N GLY A 39 -6.27 8.96 -16.34
CA GLY A 39 -5.22 9.24 -15.35
C GLY A 39 -4.01 9.96 -15.92
N ASP A 40 -3.43 10.84 -15.11
CA ASP A 40 -2.13 11.49 -15.35
C ASP A 40 -1.02 10.85 -14.50
N VAL A 41 -1.38 10.31 -13.33
CA VAL A 41 -0.50 9.60 -12.41
C VAL A 41 -1.15 8.28 -12.00
N PHE A 42 -0.39 7.20 -12.09
CA PHE A 42 -0.82 5.84 -11.81
C PHE A 42 0.04 5.25 -10.70
N ILE A 43 -0.61 4.82 -9.61
CA ILE A 43 0.06 4.19 -8.47
C ILE A 43 -0.52 2.80 -8.27
N THR A 44 0.30 1.77 -8.45
CA THR A 44 -0.10 0.39 -8.14
C THR A 44 0.17 0.08 -6.66
N ALA A 45 -0.78 -0.54 -5.97
CA ALA A 45 -0.69 -0.87 -4.55
C ALA A 45 -1.46 -2.15 -4.20
N THR A 46 -1.37 -3.16 -5.07
CA THR A 46 -2.23 -4.35 -5.05
C THR A 46 -1.55 -5.60 -4.47
N GLY A 47 -0.22 -5.68 -4.53
CA GLY A 47 0.52 -6.91 -4.24
C GLY A 47 0.34 -8.00 -5.30
N ASN A 48 -0.15 -7.68 -6.50
CA ASN A 48 -0.43 -8.63 -7.59
C ASN A 48 0.57 -8.48 -8.76
N ILE A 49 0.30 -9.14 -9.89
CA ILE A 49 1.13 -9.06 -11.11
C ILE A 49 0.33 -8.43 -12.25
N ASN A 50 1.00 -7.68 -13.14
CA ASN A 50 0.45 -7.16 -14.39
C ASN A 50 -0.88 -6.41 -14.24
N VAL A 51 -1.01 -5.64 -13.15
CA VAL A 51 -2.13 -4.74 -12.88
C VAL A 51 -2.21 -3.69 -13.97
N ILE A 52 -1.05 -3.12 -14.33
CA ILE A 52 -0.88 -2.27 -15.50
C ILE A 52 -0.11 -3.09 -16.55
N ARG A 53 -0.77 -3.36 -17.67
CA ARG A 53 -0.29 -4.21 -18.75
C ARG A 53 -0.60 -3.57 -20.11
N ARG A 54 -0.19 -4.23 -21.20
CA ARG A 54 -0.22 -3.71 -22.57
C ARG A 54 -1.44 -2.85 -22.93
N GLU A 55 -2.66 -3.39 -22.78
CA GLU A 55 -3.88 -2.69 -23.19
C GLU A 55 -4.21 -1.44 -22.36
N HIS A 56 -3.64 -1.32 -21.17
CA HIS A 56 -3.73 -0.12 -20.33
C HIS A 56 -2.70 0.91 -20.76
N LEU A 57 -1.44 0.48 -20.95
CA LEU A 57 -0.33 1.34 -21.37
C LEU A 57 -0.62 2.02 -22.72
N GLU A 58 -1.21 1.30 -23.67
CA GLU A 58 -1.61 1.81 -24.97
C GLU A 58 -2.69 2.91 -24.89
N ARG A 59 -3.41 3.02 -23.77
CA ARG A 59 -4.49 4.01 -23.57
C ARG A 59 -4.08 5.24 -22.77
N MET A 60 -2.88 5.24 -22.20
CA MET A 60 -2.39 6.33 -21.35
C MET A 60 -2.11 7.61 -22.13
N LYS A 61 -2.29 8.76 -21.49
CA LYS A 61 -1.97 10.05 -22.09
C LYS A 61 -0.46 10.21 -22.30
N ASP A 62 -0.07 11.08 -23.22
CA ASP A 62 1.32 11.56 -23.26
C ASP A 62 1.68 12.18 -21.91
N GLY A 63 2.84 11.82 -21.39
CA GLY A 63 3.37 12.28 -20.12
C GLY A 63 2.82 11.59 -18.87
N ALA A 64 2.07 10.50 -19.02
CA ALA A 64 1.58 9.74 -17.87
C ALA A 64 2.73 9.19 -17.00
N ILE A 65 2.57 9.31 -15.68
CA ILE A 65 3.55 8.87 -14.68
C ILE A 65 3.09 7.57 -14.03
N LEU A 66 3.98 6.57 -14.03
CA LEU A 66 3.77 5.23 -13.49
C LEU A 66 4.65 5.03 -12.26
N ALA A 67 4.06 4.67 -11.12
CA ALA A 67 4.78 4.29 -9.92
C ALA A 67 4.15 3.07 -9.25
N ASN A 68 4.97 2.34 -8.50
CA ASN A 68 4.53 1.19 -7.73
C ASN A 68 4.81 1.43 -6.24
N SER A 69 3.81 1.16 -5.41
CA SER A 69 3.89 1.22 -3.96
C SER A 69 3.57 -0.13 -3.31
N GLY A 70 3.32 -1.18 -4.09
CA GLY A 70 3.17 -2.55 -3.59
C GLY A 70 4.49 -3.32 -3.58
N HIS A 71 4.43 -4.64 -3.41
CA HIS A 71 5.56 -5.37 -2.80
C HIS A 71 6.78 -5.61 -3.72
N PHE A 72 6.57 -5.83 -5.02
CA PHE A 72 7.63 -6.13 -5.98
C PHE A 72 7.42 -5.37 -7.29
N ASN A 73 8.42 -5.36 -8.17
CA ASN A 73 8.41 -4.65 -9.46
C ASN A 73 7.60 -5.35 -10.57
N VAL A 74 6.53 -6.06 -10.20
CA VAL A 74 5.74 -6.92 -11.10
C VAL A 74 4.31 -6.42 -11.29
N GLU A 75 3.88 -5.41 -10.54
CA GLU A 75 2.54 -4.83 -10.70
C GLU A 75 2.38 -4.07 -12.02
N ILE A 76 3.46 -3.45 -12.49
CA ILE A 76 3.54 -2.82 -13.81
C ILE A 76 4.34 -3.77 -14.71
N SER A 77 3.75 -4.17 -15.84
CA SER A 77 4.39 -5.05 -16.81
C SER A 77 5.53 -4.32 -17.53
N LEU A 78 6.75 -4.43 -16.97
CA LEU A 78 7.97 -3.87 -17.56
C LEU A 78 8.28 -4.49 -18.93
N LYS A 79 7.87 -5.74 -19.13
CA LYS A 79 7.97 -6.44 -20.42
C LYS A 79 7.11 -5.73 -21.47
N ASP A 80 5.81 -5.53 -21.20
CA ASP A 80 4.92 -4.88 -22.16
C ASP A 80 5.36 -3.43 -22.43
N LEU A 81 5.78 -2.71 -21.39
CA LEU A 81 6.28 -1.35 -21.52
C LEU A 81 7.53 -1.30 -22.42
N GLY A 82 8.46 -2.24 -22.24
CA GLY A 82 9.65 -2.37 -23.08
C GLY A 82 9.33 -2.74 -24.53
N GLU A 83 8.34 -3.61 -24.77
CA GLU A 83 7.93 -4.00 -26.12
C GLU A 83 7.15 -2.90 -26.87
N LEU A 84 6.43 -2.03 -26.13
CA LEU A 84 5.69 -0.90 -26.69
C LEU A 84 6.60 0.31 -26.99
N ALA A 85 7.67 0.47 -26.22
CA ALA A 85 8.59 1.59 -26.37
C ALA A 85 9.53 1.41 -27.57
N VAL A 86 9.77 2.50 -28.29
CA VAL A 86 10.80 2.59 -29.34
C VAL A 86 12.12 3.13 -28.79
N SER A 87 12.08 3.83 -27.65
CA SER A 87 13.28 4.27 -26.95
C SER A 87 13.03 4.36 -25.45
N ARG A 88 14.11 4.20 -24.68
CA ARG A 88 14.15 4.40 -23.24
C ARG A 88 15.33 5.30 -22.90
N ARG A 89 15.12 6.31 -22.07
CA ARG A 89 16.20 7.14 -21.52
C ARG A 89 15.96 7.44 -20.05
N ARG A 90 17.04 7.53 -19.28
CA ARG A 90 16.99 8.04 -17.91
C ARG A 90 17.03 9.56 -17.95
N ILE A 91 16.02 10.22 -17.40
CA ILE A 91 15.93 11.70 -17.43
C ILE A 91 16.31 12.33 -16.10
N SER A 92 16.21 11.60 -15.00
CA SER A 92 16.72 11.97 -13.69
C SER A 92 16.94 10.71 -12.85
N ASP A 93 17.50 10.88 -11.66
CA ASP A 93 17.54 9.79 -10.69
C ASP A 93 16.14 9.23 -10.47
N TYR A 94 16.04 7.91 -10.56
CA TYR A 94 14.81 7.14 -10.40
C TYR A 94 13.70 7.43 -11.42
N VAL A 95 13.97 8.14 -12.53
CA VAL A 95 12.95 8.41 -13.56
C VAL A 95 13.45 7.99 -14.93
N ASP A 96 12.77 6.99 -15.49
CA ASP A 96 12.99 6.53 -16.86
C ASP A 96 11.82 6.96 -17.75
N GLU A 97 12.13 7.60 -18.88
CA GLU A 97 11.18 7.92 -19.93
C GLU A 97 11.17 6.79 -20.98
N PHE A 98 9.97 6.35 -21.36
CA PHE A 98 9.70 5.41 -22.43
C PHE A 98 8.93 6.13 -23.54
N THR A 99 9.54 6.30 -24.71
CA THR A 99 8.84 6.86 -25.88
C THR A 99 8.16 5.72 -26.63
N LEU A 100 6.85 5.83 -26.88
CA LEU A 100 6.05 4.86 -27.62
C LEU A 100 6.11 5.12 -29.13
N ARG A 101 5.66 4.15 -29.93
CA ARG A 101 5.65 4.23 -31.41
C ARG A 101 4.88 5.42 -31.98
N ASP A 102 3.85 5.89 -31.26
CA ASP A 102 3.02 7.03 -31.67
C ASP A 102 3.54 8.38 -31.14
N GLY A 103 4.72 8.39 -30.53
CA GLY A 103 5.37 9.60 -30.01
C GLY A 103 4.96 9.98 -28.59
N ARG A 104 3.97 9.31 -27.97
CA ARG A 104 3.66 9.51 -26.55
C ARG A 104 4.82 9.05 -25.68
N ARG A 105 5.01 9.71 -24.53
CA ARG A 105 6.01 9.39 -23.51
C ARG A 105 5.33 8.92 -22.25
N LEU A 106 5.81 7.83 -21.68
CA LEU A 106 5.41 7.35 -20.36
C LEU A 106 6.62 7.43 -19.43
N TYR A 107 6.42 7.88 -18.20
CA TYR A 107 7.48 8.00 -17.20
C TYR A 107 7.32 6.93 -16.14
N LEU A 108 8.35 6.12 -15.96
CA LEU A 108 8.40 5.09 -14.93
C LEU A 108 9.29 5.54 -13.78
N LEU A 109 8.72 5.58 -12.58
CA LEU A 109 9.45 5.87 -11.36
C LEU A 109 10.08 4.60 -10.77
N ALA A 110 11.28 4.74 -10.23
CA ALA A 110 12.00 3.72 -9.46
C ALA A 110 12.11 2.36 -10.15
N GLU A 111 12.17 2.33 -11.49
CA GLU A 111 12.18 1.08 -12.28
C GLU A 111 11.00 0.13 -11.97
N GLY A 112 9.87 0.70 -11.53
CA GLY A 112 8.69 -0.06 -11.09
C GLY A 112 8.81 -0.72 -9.72
N ARG A 113 9.90 -0.50 -8.97
CA ARG A 113 10.05 -0.95 -7.57
C ARG A 113 9.26 -0.04 -6.61
N LEU A 114 9.32 -0.34 -5.31
CA LEU A 114 8.70 0.50 -4.27
C LEU A 114 9.20 1.93 -4.34
N VAL A 115 8.37 2.83 -4.87
CA VAL A 115 8.72 4.23 -5.10
C VAL A 115 9.08 4.95 -3.81
N ASN A 116 8.40 4.63 -2.71
CA ASN A 116 8.64 5.27 -1.42
C ASN A 116 9.95 4.83 -0.75
N LEU A 117 10.54 3.70 -1.15
CA LEU A 117 11.83 3.23 -0.62
C LEU A 117 13.00 3.59 -1.54
N VAL A 118 12.77 3.57 -2.85
CA VAL A 118 13.84 3.79 -3.83
C VAL A 118 14.01 5.28 -4.11
N ALA A 119 12.91 6.03 -4.20
CA ALA A 119 12.93 7.46 -4.51
C ALA A 119 12.59 8.35 -3.30
N ALA A 120 12.51 7.77 -2.09
CA ALA A 120 12.27 8.49 -0.84
C ALA A 120 12.83 7.68 0.37
N GLU A 121 12.49 8.10 1.59
CA GLU A 121 13.04 7.56 2.84
C GLU A 121 12.19 6.44 3.49
N GLY A 122 11.17 5.96 2.80
CA GLY A 122 10.26 4.94 3.33
C GLY A 122 9.29 5.47 4.38
N HIS A 123 9.12 4.69 5.45
CA HIS A 123 8.21 5.05 6.54
C HIS A 123 8.96 5.85 7.61
N PRO A 124 8.33 6.88 8.21
CA PRO A 124 8.90 7.60 9.35
C PRO A 124 9.23 6.66 10.52
N SER A 125 10.24 7.04 11.29
CA SER A 125 10.76 6.26 12.43
C SER A 125 9.67 5.90 13.44
N GLU A 126 8.69 6.78 13.64
CA GLU A 126 7.58 6.66 14.58
C GLU A 126 6.58 5.59 14.17
N VAL A 127 6.43 5.34 12.86
CA VAL A 127 5.61 4.27 12.31
C VAL A 127 6.37 2.94 12.40
N MET A 128 7.68 2.97 12.13
CA MET A 128 8.53 1.79 12.19
C MET A 128 8.72 1.28 13.63
N ASP A 129 8.78 2.17 14.62
CA ASP A 129 8.84 1.86 16.06
C ASP A 129 7.70 0.91 16.49
N LEU A 130 6.46 1.19 16.07
CA LEU A 130 5.31 0.32 16.34
C LEU A 130 5.47 -1.08 15.72
N SER A 131 5.98 -1.13 14.49
CA SER A 131 6.20 -2.38 13.75
C SER A 131 7.29 -3.22 14.41
N PHE A 132 8.41 -2.61 14.78
CA PHE A 132 9.49 -3.28 15.50
C PHE A 132 9.08 -3.71 16.91
N GLY A 133 8.28 -2.91 17.61
CA GLY A 133 7.67 -3.32 18.89
C GLY A 133 6.85 -4.60 18.77
N ASN A 134 6.02 -4.70 17.73
CA ASN A 134 5.26 -5.92 17.44
C ASN A 134 6.18 -7.11 17.11
N GLN A 135 7.23 -6.91 16.30
CA GLN A 135 8.20 -7.97 15.96
C GLN A 135 8.98 -8.46 17.17
N VAL A 136 9.43 -7.57 18.06
CA VAL A 136 10.13 -7.94 19.29
C VAL A 136 9.24 -8.79 20.18
N LEU A 137 7.97 -8.39 20.39
CA LEU A 137 7.03 -9.19 21.17
C LEU A 137 6.72 -10.54 20.53
N ALA A 138 6.66 -10.60 19.19
CA ALA A 138 6.49 -11.85 18.45
C ALA A 138 7.68 -12.80 18.69
N VAL A 139 8.91 -12.30 18.57
CA VAL A 139 10.14 -13.08 18.82
C VAL A 139 10.20 -13.56 20.26
N MET A 140 9.85 -12.71 21.24
CA MET A 140 9.77 -13.11 22.64
C MET A 140 8.74 -14.22 22.88
N LEU A 141 7.58 -14.15 22.20
CA LEU A 141 6.55 -15.16 22.30
C LEU A 141 7.03 -16.50 21.71
N LEU A 142 7.67 -16.46 20.54
CA LEU A 142 8.26 -17.64 19.91
C LEU A 142 9.36 -18.26 20.76
N HIS A 143 10.24 -17.44 21.35
CA HIS A 143 11.27 -17.94 22.26
C HIS A 143 10.68 -18.66 23.48
N ARG A 144 9.63 -18.10 24.09
CA ARG A 144 9.02 -18.66 25.31
C ARG A 144 8.09 -19.84 25.06
N ARG A 145 7.39 -19.87 23.92
CA ARG A 145 6.28 -20.81 23.67
C ARG A 145 6.32 -21.50 22.32
N GLY A 146 7.29 -21.19 21.47
CA GLY A 146 7.36 -21.66 20.08
C GLY A 146 7.39 -23.18 19.95
N GLY A 147 7.99 -23.89 20.90
CA GLY A 147 8.01 -25.36 20.91
C GLY A 147 6.61 -26.01 21.01
N ALA A 148 5.65 -25.31 21.61
CA ALA A 148 4.26 -25.77 21.72
C ALA A 148 3.34 -25.20 20.62
N MET A 149 3.88 -24.37 19.73
CA MET A 149 3.08 -23.75 18.67
C MET A 149 2.98 -24.64 17.43
N PRO A 150 1.84 -24.60 16.72
CA PRO A 150 1.69 -25.31 15.45
C PRO A 150 2.60 -24.71 14.37
N ARG A 151 3.12 -25.56 13.48
CA ARG A 151 3.92 -25.16 12.32
C ARG A 151 3.04 -24.56 11.22
N LYS A 152 2.56 -23.33 11.45
CA LYS A 152 1.74 -22.56 10.50
C LYS A 152 1.95 -21.07 10.67
N VAL A 153 1.48 -20.28 9.70
CA VAL A 153 1.44 -18.82 9.84
C VAL A 153 0.41 -18.46 10.90
N LEU A 154 0.85 -17.75 11.95
CA LEU A 154 0.02 -17.32 13.07
C LEU A 154 -0.10 -15.80 13.09
N LYS A 155 -1.30 -15.30 13.37
CA LYS A 155 -1.50 -13.88 13.67
C LYS A 155 -0.92 -13.57 15.05
N LEU A 156 -0.34 -12.39 15.19
CA LEU A 156 0.08 -11.90 16.51
C LEU A 156 -1.15 -11.81 17.43
N PRO A 157 -1.09 -12.33 18.67
CA PRO A 157 -2.19 -12.21 19.61
C PRO A 157 -2.58 -10.74 19.83
N ARG A 158 -3.89 -10.44 19.77
CA ARG A 158 -4.42 -9.07 19.99
C ARG A 158 -3.97 -8.45 21.32
N SER A 159 -3.67 -9.27 22.34
CA SER A 159 -3.14 -8.80 23.62
C SER A 159 -1.76 -8.17 23.50
N LEU A 160 -0.90 -8.68 22.61
CA LEU A 160 0.43 -8.12 22.34
C LEU A 160 0.32 -6.83 21.52
N ASP A 161 -0.57 -6.79 20.54
CA ASP A 161 -0.84 -5.58 19.76
C ASP A 161 -1.35 -4.43 20.65
N ARG A 162 -2.31 -4.73 21.55
CA ARG A 162 -2.76 -3.79 22.60
C ARG A 162 -1.63 -3.35 23.53
N ARG A 163 -0.66 -4.23 23.80
CA ARG A 163 0.50 -3.89 24.64
C ARG A 163 1.41 -2.88 23.93
N VAL A 164 1.70 -3.07 22.64
CA VAL A 164 2.47 -2.11 21.84
C VAL A 164 1.77 -0.75 21.81
N ALA A 165 0.46 -0.73 21.54
CA ALA A 165 -0.32 0.51 21.55
C ALA A 165 -0.25 1.25 22.90
N ARG A 166 -0.41 0.53 24.03
CA ARG A 166 -0.28 1.13 25.37
C ARG A 166 1.11 1.70 25.63
N LEU A 167 2.16 0.97 25.28
CA LEU A 167 3.55 1.42 25.44
C LEU A 167 3.81 2.70 24.62
N LYS A 168 3.29 2.76 23.38
CA LYS A 168 3.42 3.97 22.56
C LYS A 168 2.71 5.16 23.19
N LEU A 169 1.46 4.99 23.63
CA LEU A 169 0.70 6.06 24.29
C LEU A 169 1.44 6.58 25.55
N MET A 170 1.97 5.67 26.36
CA MET A 170 2.79 6.04 27.52
C MET A 170 4.03 6.83 27.13
N SER A 171 4.74 6.42 26.07
CA SER A 171 5.93 7.15 25.58
C SER A 171 5.61 8.57 25.08
N LEU A 172 4.37 8.79 24.62
CA LEU A 172 3.87 10.08 24.17
C LEU A 172 3.25 10.92 25.30
N GLY A 173 3.25 10.41 26.55
CA GLY A 173 2.59 11.08 27.67
C GLY A 173 1.06 11.09 27.58
N VAL A 174 0.46 10.26 26.71
CA VAL A 174 -0.98 10.19 26.51
C VAL A 174 -1.61 9.25 27.54
N MET A 175 -2.54 9.78 28.33
CA MET A 175 -3.35 9.01 29.25
C MET A 175 -4.64 8.53 28.56
N ILE A 176 -5.08 7.32 28.89
CA ILE A 176 -6.32 6.75 28.39
C ILE A 176 -7.21 6.29 29.54
N GLU A 177 -8.51 6.32 29.31
CA GLU A 177 -9.53 5.89 30.27
C GLU A 177 -9.39 4.39 30.61
N LYS A 178 -9.69 4.03 31.85
CA LYS A 178 -9.82 2.64 32.29
C LYS A 178 -11.28 2.35 32.57
N LEU A 179 -11.80 1.33 31.91
CA LEU A 179 -13.17 0.90 32.17
C LEU A 179 -13.37 0.58 33.65
N THR A 180 -14.47 1.07 34.22
CA THR A 180 -14.88 0.71 35.57
C THR A 180 -15.26 -0.77 35.61
N PRO A 181 -15.22 -1.42 36.79
CA PRO A 181 -15.69 -2.80 36.93
C PRO A 181 -17.12 -3.01 36.41
N GLU A 182 -17.99 -2.01 36.60
CA GLU A 182 -19.36 -2.02 36.09
C GLU A 182 -19.41 -2.00 34.56
N GLN A 183 -18.64 -1.13 33.91
CA GLN A 183 -18.56 -1.08 32.45
C GLN A 183 -18.01 -2.37 31.85
N VAL A 184 -16.99 -2.98 32.48
CA VAL A 184 -16.46 -4.28 32.06
C VAL A 184 -17.54 -5.36 32.17
N LYS A 185 -18.27 -5.40 33.30
CA LYS A 185 -19.37 -6.34 33.51
C LYS A 185 -20.47 -6.17 32.46
N TYR A 186 -20.89 -4.94 32.20
CA TYR A 186 -21.90 -4.61 31.21
C TYR A 186 -21.49 -5.02 29.78
N LEU A 187 -20.24 -4.77 29.38
CA LEU A 187 -19.76 -5.19 28.07
C LEU A 187 -19.65 -6.72 27.93
N SER A 188 -19.39 -7.43 29.03
CA SER A 188 -19.32 -8.89 29.04
C SER A 188 -20.68 -9.59 29.10
N SER A 189 -21.76 -8.89 29.49
CA SER A 189 -23.07 -9.51 29.75
C SER A 189 -23.86 -9.89 28.49
N TRP A 190 -23.43 -9.46 27.31
CA TRP A 190 -24.09 -9.73 26.02
C TRP A 190 -23.32 -10.72 25.14
N SER A 191 -22.33 -11.42 25.71
CA SER A 191 -21.58 -12.46 25.01
C SER A 191 -22.48 -13.70 24.83
N ILE A 192 -23.10 -13.85 23.65
CA ILE A 192 -23.67 -15.13 23.18
C ILE A 192 -22.53 -16.07 22.79
#